data_AF-A0A7W2U3V9-F1
#
_entry.id   AF-A0A7W2U3V9-F1
#
_cell.length_a   1.000
_cell.length_b   1.000
_cell.length_c   1.000
_cell.angle_alpha   90.00
_cell.angle_beta   90.00
_cell.angle_gamma   90.00
#
_symmetry.space_group_name_H-M   'P 1'
#
loop_
_entity.id
_entity.type
_entity.pdbx_description
1 polymer ?
#
loop_
_entity_poly.entity_id
_entity_poly.type
_entity_poly.pdbx_seq_one_letter_code
_entity_poly.pdbx_strand_id
1 'polypeptide(L)'
;MKTVEEQLSSYKSVHFNKFNIKTHFVGVPLIVWAITVLLSLNTFTVELAGKTISFTPAIIFFTLAMFYYLKLHLKLALGMLCYVVVNLYLASLVSAMESAL
;
A
#
# COMPACT_ATOMS: atom_id res chain seq x y z
N MET A 1 10.12 11.02 14.93
CA MET A 1 9.33 11.10 13.70
C MET A 1 8.34 12.23 13.91
N LYS A 2 8.11 13.08 12.91
CA LYS A 2 7.06 14.10 13.03
C LYS A 2 5.72 13.42 13.30
N THR A 3 4.86 14.05 14.10
CA THR A 3 3.52 13.50 14.37
C THR A 3 2.64 13.57 13.13
N VAL A 4 1.50 12.86 13.14
CA VAL A 4 0.52 12.93 12.04
C VAL A 4 0.08 14.37 11.79
N GLU A 5 -0.17 15.12 12.85
CA GLU A 5 -0.62 16.52 12.79
C GLU A 5 0.45 17.41 12.15
N GLU A 6 1.72 17.23 12.54
CA GLU A 6 2.85 17.96 11.95
C GLU A 6 3.02 17.65 10.46
N GLN A 7 2.90 16.38 10.08
CA GLN A 7 2.99 15.94 8.69
C GLN A 7 1.83 16.49 7.85
N LEU A 8 0.60 16.40 8.35
CA LEU A 8 -0.59 16.92 7.68
C LEU A 8 -0.58 18.44 7.58
N SER A 9 -0.11 19.14 8.62
CA SER A 9 0.04 20.59 8.61
C SER A 9 1.05 21.04 7.55
N SER A 10 2.21 20.37 7.48
CA SER A 10 3.22 20.64 6.45
C SER A 10 2.76 20.28 5.05
N TYR A 11 1.91 19.27 4.88
CA TYR A 11 1.34 18.91 3.57
C TYR A 11 0.31 19.96 3.12
N LYS A 12 -0.58 20.36 4.02
CA LYS A 12 -1.64 21.35 3.73
C LYS A 12 -1.08 22.73 3.39
N SER A 13 0.09 23.11 3.90
CA SER A 13 0.71 24.41 3.64
C SER A 13 1.14 24.65 2.19
N VAL A 14 1.21 23.59 1.36
CA VAL A 14 1.58 23.69 -0.06
C VAL A 14 0.49 23.16 -1.01
N HIS A 15 -0.55 22.51 -0.48
CA HIS A 15 -1.65 21.93 -1.26
C HIS A 15 -2.98 22.65 -1.01
N PHE A 16 -3.12 23.87 -1.52
CA PHE A 16 -4.37 24.66 -1.41
C PHE A 16 -5.31 24.51 -2.62
N ASN A 17 -4.82 24.02 -3.76
CA ASN A 17 -5.63 23.91 -4.97
C ASN A 17 -6.66 22.77 -4.84
N LYS A 18 -7.94 23.13 -4.74
CA LYS A 18 -9.07 22.18 -4.59
C LYS A 18 -9.21 21.22 -5.77
N PHE A 19 -8.87 21.62 -6.99
CA PHE A 19 -8.91 20.73 -8.16
C PHE A 19 -7.83 19.67 -8.07
N ASN A 20 -6.61 20.07 -7.68
CA ASN A 20 -5.51 19.12 -7.47
C ASN A 20 -5.84 18.13 -6.34
N ILE A 21 -6.48 18.56 -5.26
CA ILE A 21 -6.90 17.66 -4.18
C ILE A 21 -7.91 16.62 -4.70
N LYS A 22 -8.88 17.03 -5.52
CA LYS A 22 -9.88 16.11 -6.10
C LYS A 22 -9.23 15.06 -6.99
N THR A 23 -8.30 15.45 -7.87
CA THR A 23 -7.60 14.50 -8.73
C THR A 23 -6.68 13.60 -7.93
N HIS A 24 -6.00 14.13 -6.90
CA HIS A 24 -5.13 13.35 -6.01
C HIS A 24 -5.88 12.27 -5.23
N PHE A 25 -7.11 12.58 -4.78
CA PHE A 25 -7.94 11.64 -4.03
C PHE A 25 -8.27 10.35 -4.82
N VAL A 26 -8.33 10.43 -6.15
CA VAL A 26 -8.53 9.26 -7.03
C VAL A 26 -7.21 8.75 -7.58
N GLY A 27 -6.34 9.65 -8.01
CA GLY A 27 -5.07 9.33 -8.67
C GLY A 27 -4.09 8.59 -7.77
N VAL A 28 -3.96 8.98 -6.50
CA VAL A 28 -3.04 8.28 -5.58
C VAL A 28 -3.49 6.84 -5.31
N PRO A 29 -4.76 6.56 -4.97
CA PRO A 29 -5.22 5.18 -4.86
C PRO A 29 -5.00 4.36 -6.13
N LEU A 30 -5.20 4.94 -7.32
CA LEU A 30 -4.94 4.25 -8.58
C LEU A 30 -3.46 3.96 -8.83
N ILE A 31 -2.56 4.89 -8.48
CA ILE A 31 -1.11 4.68 -8.56
C ILE A 31 -0.68 3.57 -7.59
N VAL A 32 -1.16 3.61 -6.34
CA VAL A 32 -0.86 2.59 -5.33
C VAL A 32 -1.38 1.23 -5.79
N TRP A 33 -2.60 1.18 -6.34
CA TRP A 33 -3.16 -0.02 -6.94
C TRP A 33 -2.26 -0.58 -8.07
N ALA A 34 -1.89 0.24 -9.05
CA ALA A 34 -1.05 -0.18 -10.17
C ALA A 34 0.31 -0.72 -9.72
N ILE A 35 0.96 -0.05 -8.76
CA ILE A 35 2.22 -0.52 -8.17
C ILE A 35 2.01 -1.85 -7.43
N THR A 36 0.88 -2.02 -6.73
CA THR A 36 0.59 -3.26 -6.00
C THR A 36 0.43 -4.43 -6.96
N VAL A 37 -0.29 -4.25 -8.06
CA VAL A 37 -0.42 -5.28 -9.10
C VAL A 37 0.95 -5.60 -9.69
N LEU A 38 1.72 -4.60 -10.11
CA LEU A 38 3.07 -4.77 -10.67
C LEU A 38 3.99 -5.56 -9.73
N LEU A 39 3.98 -5.23 -8.44
CA LEU A 39 4.77 -5.93 -7.42
C LEU A 39 4.20 -7.30 -7.05
N SER A 40 2.96 -7.62 -7.42
CA SER A 40 2.33 -8.92 -7.19
C SER A 40 2.53 -9.89 -8.36
N LEU A 41 2.97 -9.41 -9.53
CA LEU A 41 3.25 -10.25 -10.70
C LEU A 41 4.34 -11.31 -10.46
N ASN A 42 5.29 -11.02 -9.58
CA ASN A 42 6.39 -11.94 -9.27
C ASN A 42 6.16 -12.59 -7.90
N THR A 43 5.98 -13.91 -7.90
CA THR A 43 5.86 -14.71 -6.68
C THR A 43 7.17 -15.42 -6.39
N PHE A 44 7.66 -15.28 -5.17
CA PHE A 44 8.84 -15.97 -4.66
C PHE A 44 8.40 -17.03 -3.68
N THR A 45 9.09 -18.17 -3.70
CA THR A 45 8.79 -19.30 -2.83
C THR A 45 10.04 -19.70 -2.07
N VAL A 46 9.89 -19.91 -0.75
CA VAL A 46 10.96 -20.35 0.14
C VAL A 46 10.47 -21.55 0.93
N GLU A 47 11.32 -22.57 1.05
CA GLU A 47 11.05 -23.71 1.93
C GLU A 47 11.64 -23.46 3.32
N LEU A 48 10.81 -23.53 4.35
CA LEU A 48 11.21 -23.32 5.73
C LEU A 48 10.55 -24.37 6.63
N ALA A 49 11.37 -25.16 7.34
CA ALA A 49 10.91 -26.20 8.28
C ALA A 49 9.86 -27.16 7.69
N GLY A 50 10.05 -27.58 6.43
CA GLY A 50 9.13 -28.48 5.72
C GLY A 50 7.83 -27.82 5.24
N LYS A 51 7.71 -26.49 5.30
CA LYS A 51 6.60 -25.73 4.74
C LYS A 51 7.07 -24.84 3.60
N THR A 52 6.31 -24.84 2.51
CA THR A 52 6.48 -23.92 1.39
C THR A 52 5.76 -22.61 1.70
N ILE A 53 6.52 -21.51 1.78
CA ILE A 53 5.98 -20.16 1.99
C ILE A 53 6.16 -19.38 0.70
N SER A 54 5.07 -18.87 0.16
CA SER A 54 5.09 -17.97 -1.00
C SER A 54 4.80 -16.54 -0.59
N PHE A 55 5.52 -15.59 -1.18
CA PHE A 55 5.34 -14.16 -0.95
C PHE A 55 5.60 -13.37 -2.23
N THR A 56 5.04 -12.17 -2.30
CA THR A 56 5.31 -11.22 -3.37
C THR A 56 6.06 -10.00 -2.81
N PRO A 57 6.82 -9.27 -3.64
CA PRO A 57 7.40 -7.98 -3.27
C PRO A 57 6.38 -7.00 -2.68
N ALA A 58 5.12 -7.06 -3.12
CA ALA A 58 4.04 -6.24 -2.60
C ALA A 58 3.82 -6.48 -1.09
N ILE A 59 3.80 -7.73 -0.65
CA ILE A 59 3.61 -8.09 0.77
C ILE A 59 4.75 -7.50 1.63
N ILE A 60 6.00 -7.60 1.15
CA ILE A 60 7.15 -7.05 1.88
C ILE A 60 7.03 -5.53 2.00
N PHE A 61 6.78 -4.84 0.88
CA PHE A 61 6.65 -3.39 0.84
C PHE A 61 5.55 -2.89 1.80
N PHE A 62 4.36 -3.47 1.73
CA PHE A 62 3.25 -3.05 2.58
C PHE A 62 3.44 -3.45 4.04
N THR A 63 4.13 -4.55 4.34
CA THR A 63 4.49 -4.90 5.73
C THR A 63 5.40 -3.83 6.34
N LEU A 64 6.42 -3.38 5.60
CA LEU A 64 7.31 -2.29 6.04
C LEU A 64 6.55 -0.97 6.21
N ALA A 65 5.66 -0.65 5.26
CA ALA A 65 4.79 0.53 5.38
C ALA A 65 3.87 0.43 6.61
N MET A 66 3.31 -0.74 6.91
CA MET A 66 2.47 -0.94 8.10
C MET A 66 3.22 -0.71 9.41
N PHE A 67 4.49 -1.14 9.50
CA PHE A 67 5.32 -0.81 10.67
C PHE A 67 5.51 0.70 10.84
N TYR A 68 5.69 1.44 9.73
CA TYR A 68 5.75 2.90 9.77
C TYR A 68 4.44 3.51 10.29
N TYR A 69 3.29 3.08 9.75
CA TYR A 69 1.98 3.61 10.18
C TYR A 69 1.64 3.26 11.64
N LEU A 70 2.00 2.07 12.10
CA LEU A 70 1.85 1.67 13.51
C LEU A 70 2.67 2.57 14.44
N LYS A 71 3.92 2.89 14.05
CA LYS A 71 4.76 3.83 14.78
C LYS A 71 4.25 5.28 14.70
N LEU A 72 3.58 5.62 13.61
CA LEU A 72 3.05 6.97 13.38
C LEU A 72 1.82 7.25 14.23
N HIS A 73 0.77 6.44 14.10
CA HIS A 73 -0.48 6.61 14.84
C HIS A 73 -1.40 5.39 14.69
N LEU A 74 -1.84 4.80 15.81
CA LEU A 74 -2.58 3.53 15.81
C LEU A 74 -3.90 3.58 15.02
N LYS A 75 -4.71 4.63 15.17
CA LYS A 75 -6.00 4.71 14.44
C LYS A 75 -5.79 4.82 12.93
N LEU A 76 -4.72 5.54 12.52
CA LEU A 76 -4.37 5.67 11.11
C LEU A 76 -3.86 4.33 10.57
N ALA A 77 -3.06 3.62 11.36
CA ALA A 77 -2.59 2.28 11.02
C ALA A 77 -3.76 1.29 10.82
N LEU A 78 -4.79 1.32 11.66
CA LEU A 78 -5.98 0.48 11.48
C LEU A 78 -6.69 0.77 10.16
N GLY A 79 -6.89 2.04 9.81
CA GLY A 79 -7.47 2.42 8.53
C GLY A 79 -6.60 1.96 7.35
N MET A 80 -5.28 2.14 7.46
CA MET A 80 -4.33 1.70 6.44
C MET A 80 -4.30 0.18 6.30
N LEU A 81 -4.41 -0.57 7.40
CA LEU A 81 -4.47 -2.02 7.39
C LEU A 81 -5.66 -2.51 6.56
N CYS A 82 -6.85 -1.95 6.80
CA CYS A 82 -8.05 -2.30 6.03
C CYS A 82 -7.84 -2.04 4.53
N TYR A 83 -7.31 -0.86 4.18
CA TYR A 83 -7.00 -0.52 2.79
C TYR A 83 -5.99 -1.49 2.17
N VAL A 84 -4.87 -1.74 2.84
CA VAL A 84 -3.78 -2.62 2.36
C VAL A 84 -4.26 -4.04 2.15
N VAL A 85 -5.05 -4.60 3.08
CA VAL A 85 -5.58 -5.96 2.96
C VAL A 85 -6.48 -6.08 1.72
N VAL A 86 -7.42 -5.15 1.54
CA VAL A 86 -8.31 -5.13 0.37
C VAL A 86 -7.50 -4.97 -0.92
N ASN A 87 -6.54 -4.05 -0.92
CA ASN A 87 -5.71 -3.74 -2.08
C ASN A 87 -4.82 -4.93 -2.49
N LEU A 88 -4.16 -5.60 -1.53
CA LEU A 88 -3.37 -6.81 -1.79
C LEU A 88 -4.25 -7.98 -2.25
N TYR A 89 -5.42 -8.16 -1.64
CA TYR A 89 -6.35 -9.21 -2.04
C TYR A 89 -6.80 -9.02 -3.49
N LEU A 90 -7.29 -7.83 -3.83
CA LEU A 90 -7.70 -7.53 -5.20
C LEU A 90 -6.53 -7.67 -6.18
N ALA A 91 -5.34 -7.20 -5.81
CA ALA A 91 -4.16 -7.31 -6.66
C ALA A 91 -3.77 -8.76 -6.92
N SER A 92 -3.92 -9.65 -5.93
CA SER A 92 -3.66 -11.08 -6.09
C SER A 92 -4.60 -11.76 -7.08
N LEU A 93 -5.86 -11.31 -7.17
CA LEU A 93 -6.81 -11.80 -8.17
C LEU A 93 -6.42 -11.34 -9.57
N VAL A 94 -6.02 -10.08 -9.70
CA VAL A 94 -5.68 -9.49 -11.00
C VAL A 94 -4.32 -9.96 -11.50
N SER A 95 -3.32 -10.11 -10.64
CA SER A 95 -1.98 -10.58 -11.02
C SER A 95 -1.97 -12.03 -11.50
N ALA A 96 -3.01 -12.81 -11.20
CA ALA A 96 -3.19 -14.18 -11.67
C ALA A 96 -3.84 -14.26 -13.07
N MET A 97 -4.30 -13.13 -13.63
CA MET A 97 -4.90 -13.10 -14.96
C MET A 97 -3.83 -13.15 -16.05
N GLU A 98 -4.14 -13.81 -17.17
CA GLU A 98 -3.23 -13.94 -18.32
C GLU A 98 -2.81 -12.57 -18.90
N SER A 99 -3.72 -11.58 -18.86
CA SER A 99 -3.49 -10.22 -19.37
C SER A 99 -3.06 -9.22 -18.28
N ALA A 100 -2.48 -9.70 -17.18
CA ALA A 100 -2.03 -8.81 -16.10
C ALA A 100 -0.80 -7.95 -16.48
N LEU A 101 -0.18 -8.22 -17.63
CA LEU A 101 0.92 -7.45 -18.24
C LEU A 101 0.56 -7.01 -19.66
#